data_AF-A0AAD9PA85-F1
#
_entry.id   AF-A0AAD9PA85-F1
#
_cell.length_a   1.000
_cell.length_b   1.000
_cell.length_c   1.000
_cell.angle_alpha   90.00
_cell.angle_beta   90.00
_cell.angle_gamma   90.00
#
_symmetry.space_group_name_H-M   'P 1'
#
loop_
_entity.id
_entity.type
_entity.pdbx_description
1 polymer ?
#
loop_
_entity_poly.entity_id
_entity_poly.type
_entity_poly.pdbx_seq_one_letter_code
_entity_poly.pdbx_strand_id
1 'polypeptide(L)'
;MIPPHMMPGVVAQPQPNLIQTHGLPLDHHPMKGHAAGSGRPPSPLPSPRPITPHVSHVTASLPSPGAQSMMQLQHLHGGTTGREMLMQTEQPHDNMRMLLQRYPVMWQGHLALKNDSSSVQMHFVAGSKSLVTNSLSQFGTDSEGTPLRIAQRMRLEPTQLDGVSRRMQNADEFSMLLALPCGHDHVDIIAHSKTLEIGFISYLQQKQAAGIVNVPVPGSPQPAFVVHIFPPCEFTQMNLHRLAPDLLQNIGSMAHMLIIVTTV
;
A
#
# COMPACT_ATOMS: atom_id res chain seq x y z
N MET A 1 -1.21 -69.55 -9.90
CA MET A 1 -2.19 -69.17 -10.95
C MET A 1 -3.36 -68.48 -10.26
N ILE A 2 -3.58 -67.20 -10.61
CA ILE A 2 -4.79 -66.35 -10.54
C ILE A 2 -5.77 -66.52 -9.36
N PRO A 3 -6.07 -65.45 -8.58
CA PRO A 3 -7.36 -65.27 -7.92
C PRO A 3 -8.33 -64.44 -8.79
N PRO A 4 -9.64 -64.72 -8.80
CA PRO A 4 -10.63 -63.80 -9.34
C PRO A 4 -11.31 -62.97 -8.24
N HIS A 5 -11.37 -61.67 -8.50
CA HIS A 5 -12.29 -60.70 -7.91
C HIS A 5 -13.76 -61.10 -8.17
N MET A 6 -14.67 -60.79 -7.24
CA MET A 6 -15.80 -59.86 -7.48
C MET A 6 -16.61 -59.56 -6.19
N MET A 7 -16.88 -58.27 -6.00
CA MET A 7 -17.79 -57.58 -5.06
C MET A 7 -19.29 -57.87 -5.41
N PRO A 8 -20.37 -57.34 -4.76
CA PRO A 8 -20.47 -56.17 -3.84
C PRO A 8 -21.50 -56.26 -2.68
N GLY A 9 -21.55 -55.25 -1.79
CA GLY A 9 -22.69 -55.06 -0.88
C GLY A 9 -22.52 -54.01 0.23
N VAL A 10 -22.97 -52.78 -0.06
CA VAL A 10 -23.61 -51.75 0.79
C VAL A 10 -23.41 -51.81 2.32
N VAL A 11 -22.82 -50.76 2.91
CA VAL A 11 -23.03 -50.38 4.33
C VAL A 11 -23.21 -48.86 4.46
N ALA A 12 -24.19 -48.49 5.27
CA ALA A 12 -24.81 -47.17 5.44
C ALA A 12 -24.03 -46.19 6.35
N GLN A 13 -24.36 -44.90 6.20
CA GLN A 13 -23.89 -43.74 6.98
C GLN A 13 -24.34 -43.77 8.45
N PRO A 14 -23.62 -43.09 9.37
CA PRO A 14 -24.16 -42.66 10.66
C PRO A 14 -24.38 -41.14 10.77
N GLN A 15 -25.55 -40.75 11.30
CA GLN A 15 -25.88 -39.39 11.79
C GLN A 15 -25.54 -39.23 13.30
N PRO A 16 -25.25 -38.01 13.79
CA PRO A 16 -24.98 -37.75 15.20
C PRO A 16 -26.24 -37.44 16.04
N ASN A 17 -26.21 -37.91 17.30
CA ASN A 17 -27.28 -37.86 18.30
C ASN A 17 -27.42 -36.48 18.98
N LEU A 18 -28.67 -36.07 19.18
CA LEU A 18 -29.12 -34.90 19.95
C LEU A 18 -29.43 -35.33 21.40
N ILE A 19 -28.85 -34.67 22.41
CA ILE A 19 -29.20 -34.89 23.83
C ILE A 19 -29.81 -33.60 24.40
N GLN A 20 -30.99 -33.76 24.97
CA GLN A 20 -31.87 -32.75 25.55
C GLN A 20 -31.88 -32.91 27.07
N THR A 21 -31.72 -31.83 27.84
CA THR A 21 -31.92 -31.84 29.31
C THR A 21 -32.84 -30.68 29.74
N HIS A 22 -34.03 -31.04 30.24
CA HIS A 22 -34.87 -30.24 31.15
C HIS A 22 -34.22 -30.27 32.56
N GLY A 23 -34.37 -29.38 33.54
CA GLY A 23 -35.23 -28.22 33.85
C GLY A 23 -35.30 -28.12 35.39
N LEU A 24 -35.42 -26.92 35.98
CA LEU A 24 -36.24 -26.53 37.16
C LEU A 24 -35.83 -25.15 37.76
N PRO A 25 -36.74 -24.40 38.43
CA PRO A 25 -36.70 -22.94 38.60
C PRO A 25 -36.57 -22.46 40.07
N LEU A 26 -36.38 -21.15 40.30
CA LEU A 26 -36.63 -20.47 41.60
C LEU A 26 -36.95 -18.97 41.42
N ASP A 27 -37.83 -18.49 42.31
CA ASP A 27 -38.63 -17.26 42.29
C ASP A 27 -38.03 -16.04 43.01
N HIS A 28 -38.51 -14.84 42.60
CA HIS A 28 -38.85 -13.62 43.38
C HIS A 28 -37.78 -12.72 44.11
N HIS A 29 -37.49 -11.54 43.50
CA HIS A 29 -37.66 -10.12 43.93
C HIS A 29 -37.19 -9.60 45.36
N PRO A 30 -37.15 -8.25 45.65
CA PRO A 30 -36.02 -7.32 45.47
C PRO A 30 -35.68 -6.48 46.76
N MET A 31 -34.65 -5.59 46.75
CA MET A 31 -34.66 -4.23 47.38
C MET A 31 -33.27 -3.54 47.48
N LYS A 32 -33.26 -2.29 46.96
CA LYS A 32 -32.61 -1.03 47.42
C LYS A 32 -31.20 -0.98 48.06
N GLY A 33 -30.38 -0.11 47.48
CA GLY A 33 -29.33 0.68 48.15
C GLY A 33 -29.04 1.99 47.40
N HIS A 34 -29.24 3.13 48.07
CA HIS A 34 -29.02 4.51 47.60
C HIS A 34 -27.55 4.95 47.75
N ALA A 35 -27.08 5.85 46.87
CA ALA A 35 -26.29 7.08 47.13
C ALA A 35 -25.66 7.56 45.80
N ALA A 36 -26.08 8.69 45.20
CA ALA A 36 -25.68 10.07 45.50
C ALA A 36 -24.17 10.32 45.32
N GLY A 37 -23.81 11.01 44.24
CA GLY A 37 -22.43 11.42 43.94
C GLY A 37 -22.36 12.34 42.72
N SER A 38 -22.73 13.61 42.91
CA SER A 38 -22.51 14.72 41.98
C SER A 38 -21.01 14.92 41.70
N GLY A 39 -20.64 15.03 40.42
CA GLY A 39 -19.27 15.34 40.00
C GLY A 39 -19.25 15.96 38.60
N ARG A 40 -19.12 17.29 38.59
CA ARG A 40 -19.24 18.25 37.48
C ARG A 40 -18.19 18.05 36.35
N PRO A 41 -18.51 18.34 35.08
CA PRO A 41 -17.53 18.31 33.99
C PRO A 41 -16.61 19.57 34.01
N PRO A 42 -15.32 19.45 33.62
CA PRO A 42 -14.43 20.60 33.54
C PRO A 42 -14.65 21.44 32.27
N SER A 43 -14.67 22.76 32.46
CA SER A 43 -14.79 23.80 31.43
C SER A 43 -13.49 23.96 30.62
N PRO A 44 -13.57 24.41 29.34
CA PRO A 44 -12.40 24.59 28.49
C PRO A 44 -11.59 25.86 28.82
N LEU A 45 -10.26 25.77 28.65
CA LEU A 45 -9.30 26.88 28.74
C LEU A 45 -9.45 27.86 27.55
N PRO A 46 -9.14 29.17 27.76
CA PRO A 46 -9.23 30.18 26.71
C PRO A 46 -8.04 30.19 25.74
N SER A 47 -8.34 30.40 24.46
CA SER A 47 -7.41 30.61 23.34
C SER A 47 -6.67 31.96 23.41
N PRO A 48 -5.40 32.06 22.96
CA PRO A 48 -4.68 33.33 22.84
C PRO A 48 -5.14 34.16 21.62
N ARG A 49 -5.17 35.49 21.77
CA ARG A 49 -5.52 36.48 20.72
C ARG A 49 -4.41 36.61 19.65
N PRO A 50 -4.75 37.01 18.42
CA PRO A 50 -3.77 37.38 17.40
C PRO A 50 -3.12 38.74 17.69
N ILE A 51 -1.81 38.82 17.51
CA ILE A 51 -1.03 40.06 17.46
C ILE A 51 -1.07 40.56 16.01
N THR A 52 -1.70 41.71 15.78
CA THR A 52 -1.63 42.46 14.51
C THR A 52 -0.25 43.13 14.35
N PRO A 53 0.46 42.96 13.23
CA PRO A 53 1.53 43.86 12.84
C PRO A 53 0.97 45.08 12.11
N HIS A 54 1.44 46.25 12.56
CA HIS A 54 1.23 47.58 12.01
C HIS A 54 1.70 47.66 10.55
N VAL A 55 0.77 47.88 9.61
CA VAL A 55 1.09 48.23 8.21
C VAL A 55 1.29 49.73 8.15
N SER A 56 2.54 50.16 7.99
CA SER A 56 2.87 51.55 7.71
C SER A 56 2.57 51.84 6.23
N HIS A 57 1.59 52.71 6.01
CA HIS A 57 1.32 53.39 4.75
C HIS A 57 2.56 54.17 4.29
N VAL A 58 2.95 53.97 3.02
CA VAL A 58 3.72 54.96 2.27
C VAL A 58 3.03 55.18 0.94
N THR A 59 2.57 56.40 0.74
CA THR A 59 1.85 56.92 -0.42
C THR A 59 2.85 57.68 -1.31
N ALA A 60 2.86 57.44 -2.62
CA ALA A 60 3.30 58.37 -3.69
C ALA A 60 3.41 57.57 -5.02
N SER A 61 2.43 57.64 -5.93
CA SER A 61 2.25 58.62 -7.02
C SER A 61 3.11 58.37 -8.28
N LEU A 62 2.42 58.13 -9.40
CA LEU A 62 2.87 58.05 -10.80
C LEU A 62 3.58 59.34 -11.28
N PRO A 63 4.34 59.28 -12.40
CA PRO A 63 3.74 59.59 -13.71
C PRO A 63 4.20 58.70 -14.89
N SER A 64 3.27 58.46 -15.82
CA SER A 64 3.51 57.98 -17.20
C SER A 64 4.16 59.06 -18.07
N PRO A 65 4.86 58.69 -19.15
CA PRO A 65 4.38 59.00 -20.51
C PRO A 65 4.66 57.80 -21.46
N GLY A 66 3.84 57.46 -22.46
CA GLY A 66 3.39 58.28 -23.58
C GLY A 66 3.67 57.44 -24.84
N ALA A 67 2.62 56.99 -25.53
CA ALA A 67 2.72 56.21 -26.76
C ALA A 67 2.97 57.12 -27.96
N GLN A 68 3.77 56.68 -28.94
CA GLN A 68 3.34 56.42 -30.34
C GLN A 68 4.51 56.32 -31.35
N SER A 69 4.28 55.44 -32.35
CA SER A 69 4.88 55.38 -33.70
C SER A 69 6.32 54.81 -33.80
N MET A 70 6.74 54.01 -34.79
CA MET A 70 6.28 53.79 -36.18
C MET A 70 6.92 52.48 -36.74
N MET A 71 6.34 51.90 -37.80
CA MET A 71 6.89 50.78 -38.60
C MET A 71 8.14 51.21 -39.40
N GLN A 72 9.14 50.33 -39.60
CA GLN A 72 9.92 50.26 -40.85
C GLN A 72 10.70 48.93 -40.99
N LEU A 73 10.75 48.43 -42.23
CA LEU A 73 11.31 47.18 -42.74
C LEU A 73 12.85 47.09 -42.82
N GLN A 74 13.32 45.82 -42.89
CA GLN A 74 14.51 45.28 -43.61
C GLN A 74 15.95 45.57 -43.12
N HIS A 75 16.67 44.53 -42.70
CA HIS A 75 17.95 44.16 -43.33
C HIS A 75 18.40 42.71 -43.07
N LEU A 76 18.98 42.11 -44.11
CA LEU A 76 19.55 40.76 -44.19
C LEU A 76 20.98 40.65 -43.61
N HIS A 77 21.42 39.38 -43.48
CA HIS A 77 22.79 38.83 -43.33
C HIS A 77 23.28 38.75 -41.86
N GLY A 78 23.82 37.66 -41.34
CA GLY A 78 24.21 36.36 -41.89
C GLY A 78 25.14 35.67 -40.87
N GLY A 79 25.21 34.34 -40.90
CA GLY A 79 26.29 33.56 -40.29
C GLY A 79 26.03 33.03 -38.88
N THR A 80 25.79 31.72 -38.78
CA THR A 80 26.72 30.71 -38.23
C THR A 80 25.88 29.49 -37.90
N THR A 81 26.01 28.45 -38.72
CA THR A 81 25.33 27.17 -38.56
C THR A 81 25.90 26.44 -37.35
N GLY A 82 25.41 26.77 -36.16
CA GLY A 82 25.52 25.94 -34.97
C GLY A 82 24.76 24.65 -35.21
N ARG A 83 25.47 23.61 -35.64
CA ARG A 83 24.94 22.26 -35.73
C ARG A 83 24.94 21.66 -34.33
N GLU A 84 24.12 22.21 -33.44
CA GLU A 84 23.71 21.58 -32.19
C GLU A 84 22.84 20.39 -32.59
N MET A 85 23.48 19.23 -32.71
CA MET A 85 22.79 17.97 -32.86
C MET A 85 22.05 17.73 -31.55
N LEU A 86 20.73 17.96 -31.59
CA LEU A 86 19.77 17.57 -30.57
C LEU A 86 20.02 16.10 -30.19
N MET A 87 20.71 15.85 -29.07
CA MET A 87 20.56 14.60 -28.35
C MET A 87 19.14 14.62 -27.79
N GLN A 88 18.22 14.10 -28.62
CA GLN A 88 16.86 13.82 -28.23
C GLN A 88 16.90 12.81 -27.08
N THR A 89 16.59 13.31 -25.90
CA THR A 89 15.83 12.69 -24.82
C THR A 89 15.62 11.18 -24.98
N GLU A 90 16.52 10.38 -24.41
CA GLU A 90 16.15 9.02 -24.03
C GLU A 90 14.96 9.12 -23.06
N GLN A 91 13.84 8.55 -23.48
CA GLN A 91 12.55 8.67 -22.81
C GLN A 91 12.65 8.10 -21.38
N PRO A 92 12.09 8.76 -20.34
CA PRO A 92 12.08 8.25 -18.97
C PRO A 92 11.54 6.81 -18.84
N HIS A 93 10.65 6.42 -19.76
CA HIS A 93 10.03 5.09 -19.83
C HIS A 93 11.02 3.97 -20.19
N ASP A 94 11.96 4.22 -21.09
CA ASP A 94 12.98 3.23 -21.45
C ASP A 94 13.97 3.03 -20.30
N ASN A 95 14.33 4.11 -19.62
CA ASN A 95 15.18 4.07 -18.42
C ASN A 95 14.52 3.27 -17.29
N MET A 96 13.22 3.47 -17.04
CA MET A 96 12.46 2.69 -16.06
C MET A 96 12.40 1.21 -16.43
N ARG A 97 12.10 0.91 -17.71
CA ARG A 97 12.00 -0.48 -18.16
C ARG A 97 13.35 -1.22 -18.01
N MET A 98 14.46 -0.57 -18.34
CA MET A 98 15.81 -1.10 -18.10
C MET A 98 16.11 -1.26 -16.61
N LEU A 99 15.72 -0.29 -15.78
CA LEU A 99 15.92 -0.36 -14.33
C LEU A 99 15.17 -1.54 -13.72
N LEU A 100 13.91 -1.75 -14.09
CA LEU A 100 13.09 -2.86 -13.60
C LEU A 100 13.65 -4.24 -13.98
N GLN A 101 14.54 -4.35 -14.97
CA GLN A 101 15.26 -5.61 -15.25
C GLN A 101 16.20 -6.02 -14.10
N ARG A 102 16.69 -5.05 -13.31
CA ARG A 102 17.53 -5.32 -12.12
C ARG A 102 16.70 -5.75 -10.90
N TYR A 103 15.39 -5.49 -10.93
CA TYR A 103 14.44 -5.81 -9.87
C TYR A 103 13.41 -6.83 -10.38
N PRO A 104 13.73 -8.13 -10.37
CA PRO A 104 12.90 -9.14 -11.03
C PRO A 104 11.51 -9.21 -10.41
N VAL A 105 10.50 -9.40 -11.25
CA VAL A 105 9.13 -9.71 -10.79
C VAL A 105 9.15 -11.07 -10.10
N MET A 106 8.73 -11.12 -8.84
CA MET A 106 8.64 -12.35 -8.06
C MET A 106 7.19 -12.80 -7.85
N TRP A 107 6.22 -11.92 -8.08
CA TRP A 107 4.81 -12.21 -7.93
C TRP A 107 3.96 -11.28 -8.78
N GLN A 108 2.86 -11.79 -9.32
CA GLN A 108 1.85 -11.00 -10.03
C GLN A 108 0.47 -11.54 -9.65
N GLY A 109 -0.47 -10.63 -9.37
CA GLY A 109 -1.82 -11.01 -8.99
C GLY A 109 -2.65 -9.82 -8.53
N HIS A 110 -3.72 -10.11 -7.81
CA HIS A 110 -4.67 -9.10 -7.36
C HIS A 110 -4.50 -8.79 -5.87
N LEU A 111 -4.39 -7.51 -5.52
CA LEU A 111 -4.62 -7.02 -4.15
C LEU A 111 -6.09 -6.69 -3.98
N ALA A 112 -6.66 -7.03 -2.83
CA ALA A 112 -8.04 -6.67 -2.49
C ALA A 112 -8.12 -5.95 -1.14
N LEU A 113 -8.80 -4.81 -1.09
CA LEU A 113 -9.03 -4.04 0.13
C LEU A 113 -10.44 -3.46 0.10
N LYS A 114 -11.24 -3.79 1.11
CA LYS A 114 -12.69 -3.48 1.12
C LYS A 114 -13.36 -4.02 -0.16
N ASN A 115 -13.91 -3.11 -0.97
CA ASN A 115 -14.62 -3.37 -2.21
C ASN A 115 -13.73 -3.13 -3.44
N ASP A 116 -12.50 -2.65 -3.23
CA ASP A 116 -11.55 -2.35 -4.30
C ASP A 116 -10.63 -3.55 -4.54
N SER A 117 -10.32 -3.78 -5.81
CA SER A 117 -9.39 -4.82 -6.27
C SER A 117 -8.50 -4.27 -7.37
N SER A 118 -7.18 -4.49 -7.29
CA SER A 118 -6.25 -4.02 -8.31
C SER A 118 -5.18 -5.05 -8.63
N SER A 119 -4.88 -5.20 -9.91
CA SER A 119 -3.81 -6.06 -10.43
C SER A 119 -2.47 -5.36 -10.27
N VAL A 120 -1.51 -6.06 -9.65
CA VAL A 120 -0.17 -5.54 -9.42
C VAL A 120 0.88 -6.62 -9.72
N GLN A 121 2.06 -6.15 -10.11
CA GLN A 121 3.29 -6.93 -10.14
C GLN A 121 4.22 -6.48 -9.00
N MET A 122 4.87 -7.43 -8.35
CA MET A 122 5.78 -7.19 -7.23
C MET A 122 7.22 -7.48 -7.64
N HIS A 123 8.02 -6.42 -7.67
CA HIS A 123 9.44 -6.45 -8.01
C HIS A 123 10.29 -6.64 -6.75
N PHE A 124 11.19 -7.61 -6.74
CA PHE A 124 12.07 -7.86 -5.61
C PHE A 124 13.11 -6.77 -5.43
N VAL A 125 13.20 -6.21 -4.21
CA VAL A 125 14.12 -5.13 -3.85
C VAL A 125 15.25 -5.64 -2.97
N ALA A 126 14.94 -6.32 -1.86
CA ALA A 126 15.94 -6.75 -0.87
C ALA A 126 15.45 -7.90 0.03
N GLY A 127 16.36 -8.56 0.74
CA GLY A 127 16.05 -9.63 1.70
C GLY A 127 16.06 -11.03 1.08
N SER A 128 15.23 -11.93 1.58
CA SER A 128 15.19 -13.34 1.19
C SER A 128 14.05 -13.63 0.21
N LYS A 129 14.41 -13.96 -1.04
CA LYS A 129 13.45 -14.37 -2.09
C LYS A 129 12.61 -15.58 -1.69
N SER A 130 13.16 -16.48 -0.88
CA SER A 130 12.47 -17.69 -0.41
C SER A 130 11.21 -17.35 0.39
N LEU A 131 11.20 -16.25 1.14
CA LEU A 131 10.01 -15.80 1.87
C LEU A 131 8.87 -15.43 0.93
N VAL A 132 9.17 -14.85 -0.24
CA VAL A 132 8.18 -14.52 -1.25
C VAL A 132 7.57 -15.78 -1.83
N THR A 133 8.42 -16.74 -2.25
CA THR A 133 7.95 -18.01 -2.81
C THR A 133 7.11 -18.78 -1.80
N ASN A 134 7.54 -18.86 -0.53
CA ASN A 134 6.84 -19.65 0.48
C ASN A 134 5.54 -19.01 0.98
N SER A 135 5.40 -17.69 0.87
CA SER A 135 4.21 -16.99 1.38
C SER A 135 3.22 -16.62 0.27
N LEU A 136 3.69 -16.22 -0.90
CA LEU A 136 2.82 -15.68 -1.95
C LEU A 136 2.40 -16.70 -3.00
N SER A 137 3.06 -17.86 -3.13
CA SER A 137 2.75 -18.84 -4.19
C SER A 137 1.32 -19.40 -4.15
N GLN A 138 0.66 -19.33 -3.00
CA GLN A 138 -0.72 -19.77 -2.82
C GLN A 138 -1.75 -18.70 -3.24
N PHE A 139 -1.31 -17.48 -3.54
CA PHE A 139 -2.13 -16.37 -3.99
C PHE A 139 -1.74 -16.04 -5.43
N GLY A 140 -2.68 -16.10 -6.37
CA GLY A 140 -2.52 -15.58 -7.73
C GLY A 140 -1.53 -16.28 -8.68
N THR A 141 -1.95 -16.43 -9.93
CA THR A 141 -1.16 -16.15 -11.15
C THR A 141 -2.07 -16.09 -12.39
N ASP A 142 -3.26 -16.71 -12.33
CA ASP A 142 -4.30 -16.64 -13.37
C ASP A 142 -5.53 -15.81 -12.94
N SER A 143 -6.46 -15.53 -13.87
CA SER A 143 -7.68 -14.74 -13.61
C SER A 143 -8.62 -15.33 -12.54
N GLU A 144 -8.41 -16.59 -12.15
CA GLU A 144 -9.14 -17.33 -11.11
C GLU A 144 -8.37 -17.40 -9.77
N GLY A 145 -7.15 -16.85 -9.69
CA GLY A 145 -6.34 -16.93 -8.47
C GLY A 145 -6.93 -16.11 -7.31
N THR A 146 -6.92 -16.69 -6.10
CA THR A 146 -7.39 -16.00 -4.88
C THR A 146 -6.63 -14.69 -4.67
N PRO A 147 -7.31 -13.54 -4.54
CA PRO A 147 -6.64 -12.25 -4.32
C PRO A 147 -5.97 -12.21 -2.94
N LEU A 148 -4.86 -11.48 -2.85
CA LEU A 148 -4.21 -11.17 -1.59
C LEU A 148 -5.05 -10.12 -0.84
N ARG A 149 -5.96 -10.60 0.02
CA ARG A 149 -6.96 -9.78 0.69
C ARG A 149 -6.43 -9.15 1.98
N ILE A 150 -6.39 -7.83 2.00
CA ILE A 150 -6.03 -7.02 3.16
C ILE A 150 -7.24 -6.96 4.10
N ALA A 151 -7.19 -7.75 5.18
CA ALA A 151 -8.25 -7.83 6.18
C ALA A 151 -7.88 -7.14 7.50
N GLN A 152 -6.59 -6.88 7.72
CA GLN A 152 -6.07 -6.26 8.94
C GLN A 152 -5.23 -5.04 8.62
N ARG A 153 -4.91 -4.26 9.65
CA ARG A 153 -4.05 -3.09 9.54
C ARG A 153 -3.15 -2.93 10.75
N MET A 154 -1.93 -2.47 10.52
CA MET A 154 -0.97 -2.08 11.54
C MET A 154 -0.80 -0.57 11.49
N ARG A 155 -0.87 0.12 12.62
CA ARG A 155 -0.68 1.58 12.63
C ARG A 155 0.76 1.96 12.29
N LEU A 156 0.94 3.09 11.62
CA LEU A 156 2.26 3.68 11.35
C LEU A 156 2.77 4.45 12.57
N GLU A 157 2.78 3.79 13.72
CA GLU A 157 3.32 4.32 14.97
C GLU A 157 4.77 3.81 15.16
N PRO A 158 5.66 4.59 15.81
CA PRO A 158 7.08 4.23 15.94
C PRO A 158 7.31 2.81 16.47
N THR A 159 6.58 2.40 17.51
CA THR A 159 6.72 1.07 18.12
C THR A 159 6.43 -0.08 17.16
N GLN A 160 5.48 0.10 16.24
CA GLN A 160 5.13 -0.90 15.23
C GLN A 160 6.20 -0.95 14.14
N LEU A 161 6.65 0.22 13.68
CA LEU A 161 7.69 0.35 12.67
C LEU A 161 9.05 -0.17 13.16
N ASP A 162 9.35 -0.01 14.45
CA ASP A 162 10.54 -0.57 15.08
C ASP A 162 10.54 -2.10 15.04
N GLY A 163 9.37 -2.73 15.21
CA GLY A 163 9.22 -4.18 15.08
C GLY A 163 9.56 -4.68 13.69
N VAL A 164 9.03 -4.01 12.65
CA VAL A 164 9.35 -4.32 11.25
C VAL A 164 10.83 -4.03 10.96
N SER A 165 11.36 -2.90 11.42
CA SER A 165 12.76 -2.52 11.26
C SER A 165 13.72 -3.52 11.87
N ARG A 166 13.38 -4.10 13.03
CA ARG A 166 14.17 -5.13 13.69
C ARG A 166 14.26 -6.39 12.83
N ARG A 167 13.13 -6.87 12.26
CA ARG A 167 13.13 -8.00 11.32
C ARG A 167 13.99 -7.70 10.09
N MET A 168 14.00 -6.45 9.63
CA MET A 168 14.80 -6.02 8.49
C MET A 168 16.31 -5.96 8.73
N GLN A 169 16.79 -6.15 9.96
CA GLN A 169 18.24 -6.21 10.26
C GLN A 169 18.87 -7.54 9.81
N ASN A 170 18.06 -8.59 9.65
CA ASN A 170 18.51 -9.90 9.19
C ASN A 170 17.91 -10.20 7.81
N ALA A 171 18.75 -10.30 6.77
CA ALA A 171 18.31 -10.52 5.38
C ALA A 171 17.48 -11.80 5.18
N ASP A 172 17.61 -12.78 6.08
CA ASP A 172 16.86 -14.04 6.02
C ASP A 172 15.46 -13.95 6.67
N GLU A 173 15.18 -12.89 7.45
CA GLU A 173 13.92 -12.71 8.19
C GLU A 173 12.92 -11.78 7.50
N PHE A 174 13.32 -11.12 6.41
CA PHE A 174 12.43 -10.27 5.64
C PHE A 174 12.64 -10.41 4.13
N SER A 175 11.60 -10.07 3.37
CA SER A 175 11.72 -9.76 1.95
C SER A 175 10.98 -8.47 1.65
N MET A 176 11.61 -7.59 0.88
CA MET A 176 11.05 -6.32 0.44
C MET A 176 10.75 -6.37 -1.06
N LEU A 177 9.54 -5.97 -1.43
CA LEU A 177 9.08 -5.88 -2.82
C LEU A 177 8.46 -4.51 -3.08
N LEU A 178 8.61 -4.02 -4.30
CA LEU A 178 7.87 -2.87 -4.80
C LEU A 178 6.68 -3.37 -5.63
N ALA A 179 5.46 -3.04 -5.22
CA ALA A 179 4.24 -3.34 -5.97
C ALA A 179 3.90 -2.19 -6.92
N LEU A 180 3.76 -2.49 -8.21
CA LEU A 180 3.36 -1.56 -9.28
C LEU A 180 2.09 -2.07 -9.97
N PRO A 181 1.17 -1.19 -10.40
CA PRO A 181 -0.01 -1.60 -11.16
C PRO A 181 0.41 -2.25 -12.48
N CYS A 182 -0.31 -3.31 -12.89
CA CYS A 182 -0.10 -3.99 -14.16
C CYS A 182 -1.45 -4.30 -14.83
N GLY A 183 -1.44 -4.50 -16.15
CA GLY A 183 -2.63 -4.77 -16.95
C GLY A 183 -2.25 -5.30 -18.33
N HIS A 184 -3.22 -5.80 -19.10
CA HIS A 184 -2.97 -6.39 -20.42
C HIS A 184 -2.64 -5.32 -21.46
N ASP A 185 -3.22 -4.13 -21.31
CA ASP A 185 -2.99 -2.98 -22.14
C ASP A 185 -2.86 -1.70 -21.31
N HIS A 186 -2.66 -0.58 -22.00
CA HIS A 186 -2.46 0.71 -21.35
C HIS A 186 -3.71 1.20 -20.58
N VAL A 187 -4.91 0.84 -21.06
CA VAL A 187 -6.17 1.25 -20.43
C VAL A 187 -6.33 0.52 -19.10
N ASP A 188 -6.05 -0.79 -19.07
CA ASP A 188 -6.04 -1.59 -17.84
C ASP A 188 -5.02 -1.05 -16.84
N ILE A 189 -3.79 -0.73 -17.28
CA ILE A 189 -2.74 -0.19 -16.40
C ILE A 189 -3.20 1.13 -15.77
N ILE A 190 -3.81 2.03 -16.54
CA ILE A 190 -4.35 3.30 -16.01
C ILE A 190 -5.46 3.04 -14.99
N ALA A 191 -6.38 2.11 -15.29
CA ALA A 191 -7.47 1.75 -14.39
C ALA A 191 -6.94 1.17 -13.07
N HIS A 192 -5.98 0.25 -13.13
CA HIS A 192 -5.35 -0.34 -11.94
C HIS A 192 -4.51 0.67 -11.16
N SER A 193 -3.81 1.59 -11.83
CA SER A 193 -3.10 2.70 -11.18
C SER A 193 -4.07 3.56 -10.38
N LYS A 194 -5.19 3.97 -10.98
CA LYS A 194 -6.21 4.79 -10.33
C LYS A 194 -6.85 4.07 -9.14
N THR A 195 -7.17 2.78 -9.29
CA THR A 195 -7.72 1.98 -8.19
C THR A 195 -6.71 1.84 -7.05
N LEU A 196 -5.42 1.64 -7.36
CA LEU A 196 -4.37 1.56 -6.36
C LEU A 196 -4.21 2.90 -5.61
N GLU A 197 -4.23 4.03 -6.32
CA GLU A 197 -4.15 5.38 -5.72
C GLU A 197 -5.32 5.68 -4.79
N ILE A 198 -6.56 5.48 -5.26
CA ILE A 198 -7.77 5.89 -4.56
C ILE A 198 -8.19 4.85 -3.51
N GLY A 199 -8.28 3.58 -3.91
CA GLY A 199 -8.81 2.50 -3.07
C GLY A 199 -7.83 2.00 -2.01
N PHE A 200 -6.52 2.05 -2.29
CA PHE A 200 -5.49 1.49 -1.41
C PHE A 200 -4.64 2.58 -0.76
N ILE A 201 -3.88 3.34 -1.55
CA ILE A 201 -2.89 4.30 -1.07
C ILE A 201 -3.56 5.38 -0.23
N SER A 202 -4.53 6.10 -0.80
CA SER A 202 -5.25 7.18 -0.11
C SER A 202 -5.95 6.67 1.15
N TYR A 203 -6.58 5.49 1.07
CA TYR A 203 -7.26 4.91 2.23
C TYR A 203 -6.28 4.57 3.37
N LEU A 204 -5.17 3.90 3.08
CA LEU A 204 -4.19 3.49 4.09
C LEU A 204 -3.44 4.68 4.68
N GLN A 205 -3.13 5.69 3.86
CA GLN A 205 -2.57 6.97 4.35
C GLN A 205 -3.56 7.70 5.26
N GLN A 206 -4.84 7.80 4.89
CA GLN A 206 -5.86 8.41 5.75
C GLN A 206 -6.01 7.65 7.07
N LYS A 207 -5.88 6.32 7.05
CA LYS A 207 -5.92 5.49 8.26
C LYS A 207 -4.59 5.46 9.03
N GLN A 208 -3.55 6.12 8.51
CA GLN A 208 -2.19 6.11 9.09
C GLN A 208 -1.76 4.68 9.42
N ALA A 209 -1.92 3.78 8.46
CA ALA A 209 -1.70 2.36 8.67
C ALA A 209 -1.10 1.66 7.44
N ALA A 210 -0.41 0.55 7.67
CA ALA A 210 -0.09 -0.46 6.67
C ALA A 210 -1.20 -1.52 6.65
N GLY A 211 -1.46 -2.09 5.47
CA GLY A 211 -2.28 -3.29 5.33
C GLY A 211 -1.55 -4.52 5.88
N ILE A 212 -2.29 -5.46 6.48
CA ILE A 212 -1.75 -6.70 7.02
C ILE A 212 -2.49 -7.90 6.43
N VAL A 213 -1.72 -8.88 5.98
CA VAL A 213 -2.18 -10.21 5.61
C VAL A 213 -1.35 -11.24 6.36
N ASN A 214 -2.01 -12.07 7.15
CA ASN A 214 -1.36 -13.21 7.81
C ASN A 214 -1.46 -14.42 6.89
N VAL A 215 -0.33 -15.01 6.57
CA VAL A 215 -0.22 -16.13 5.65
C VAL A 215 0.15 -17.39 6.43
N PRO A 216 -0.73 -18.41 6.44
CA PRO A 216 -0.41 -19.70 7.04
C PRO A 216 0.56 -20.50 6.17
N VAL A 217 1.27 -21.46 6.79
CA VAL A 217 1.97 -22.51 6.04
C VAL A 217 0.93 -23.45 5.44
N PRO A 218 1.13 -23.97 4.21
CA PRO A 218 0.31 -25.04 3.67
C PRO A 218 0.19 -26.21 4.66
N GLY A 219 -1.04 -26.60 4.97
CA GLY A 219 -1.33 -27.70 5.90
C GLY A 219 -1.34 -27.34 7.40
N SER A 220 -1.11 -26.07 7.78
CA SER A 220 -1.25 -25.59 9.15
C SER A 220 -2.13 -24.34 9.20
N PRO A 221 -3.05 -24.20 10.19
CA PRO A 221 -3.83 -22.97 10.36
C PRO A 221 -3.04 -21.83 11.02
N GLN A 222 -1.84 -22.09 11.56
CA GLN A 222 -1.05 -21.06 12.23
C GLN A 222 -0.37 -20.14 11.21
N PRO A 223 -0.44 -18.81 11.39
CA PRO A 223 0.26 -17.87 10.53
C PRO A 223 1.77 -18.03 10.70
N ALA A 224 2.48 -18.19 9.59
CA ALA A 224 3.94 -18.25 9.59
C ALA A 224 4.58 -17.01 8.97
N PHE A 225 3.84 -16.30 8.11
CA PHE A 225 4.32 -15.07 7.52
C PHE A 225 3.32 -13.94 7.72
N VAL A 226 3.84 -12.73 7.82
CA VAL A 226 3.06 -11.49 7.83
C VAL A 226 3.49 -10.66 6.63
N VAL A 227 2.52 -10.32 5.79
CA VAL A 227 2.72 -9.41 4.66
C VAL A 227 2.25 -8.02 5.08
N HIS A 228 3.21 -7.11 5.20
CA HIS A 228 2.97 -5.70 5.47
C HIS A 228 2.89 -4.95 4.15
N ILE A 229 1.79 -4.25 3.92
CA ILE A 229 1.49 -3.57 2.67
C ILE A 229 1.44 -2.07 2.97
N PHE A 230 2.57 -1.40 2.79
CA PHE A 230 2.70 0.01 3.14
C PHE A 230 2.27 0.90 1.97
N PRO A 231 1.42 1.92 2.22
CA PRO A 231 1.35 3.04 1.29
C PRO A 231 2.68 3.82 1.32
N PRO A 232 2.95 4.70 0.33
CA PRO A 232 4.08 5.62 0.40
C PRO A 232 4.02 6.46 1.69
N CYS A 233 5.08 6.37 2.51
CA CYS A 233 5.27 7.13 3.74
C CYS A 233 6.76 7.31 4.05
N GLU A 234 7.09 8.03 5.12
CA GLU A 234 8.48 8.28 5.52
C GLU A 234 9.28 6.98 5.71
N PHE A 235 8.69 5.99 6.38
CA PHE A 235 9.31 4.68 6.59
C PHE A 235 9.68 3.98 5.27
N THR A 236 8.78 3.98 4.27
CA THR A 236 9.06 3.35 2.98
C THR A 236 10.10 4.13 2.20
N GLN A 237 10.06 5.47 2.23
CA GLN A 237 11.02 6.33 1.54
C GLN A 237 12.44 6.14 2.09
N MET A 238 12.63 6.13 3.40
CA MET A 238 13.95 5.90 4.01
C MET A 238 14.53 4.53 3.61
N ASN A 239 13.69 3.50 3.60
CA ASN A 239 14.12 2.15 3.24
C ASN A 239 14.47 2.02 1.77
N LEU A 240 13.67 2.58 0.87
CA LEU A 240 13.98 2.62 -0.56
C LEU A 240 15.23 3.45 -0.84
N HIS A 241 15.39 4.61 -0.20
CA HIS A 241 16.60 5.41 -0.33
C HIS A 241 17.86 4.63 0.10
N ARG A 242 17.76 3.83 1.16
CA ARG A 242 18.86 3.01 1.66
C ARG A 242 19.17 1.79 0.78
N LEU A 243 18.16 1.11 0.27
CA LEU A 243 18.30 -0.22 -0.35
C LEU A 243 18.21 -0.20 -1.89
N ALA A 244 17.55 0.78 -2.47
CA ALA A 244 17.33 0.94 -3.92
C ALA A 244 17.13 2.42 -4.29
N PRO A 245 18.17 3.27 -4.11
CA PRO A 245 18.06 4.71 -4.36
C PRO A 245 17.76 5.05 -5.82
N ASP A 246 18.27 4.25 -6.76
CA ASP A 246 17.95 4.33 -8.19
C ASP A 246 16.47 4.04 -8.45
N LEU A 247 15.90 3.03 -7.79
CA LEU A 247 14.45 2.77 -7.88
C LEU A 247 13.63 3.95 -7.36
N LEU A 248 13.99 4.50 -6.19
CA LEU A 248 13.29 5.65 -5.60
C LEU A 248 13.25 6.87 -6.53
N GLN A 249 14.37 7.16 -7.21
CA GLN A 249 14.47 8.30 -8.14
C GLN A 249 13.54 8.14 -9.35
N ASN A 250 13.27 6.91 -9.77
CA ASN A 250 12.53 6.63 -10.99
C ASN A 250 11.03 6.39 -10.74
N ILE A 251 10.63 5.90 -9.55
CA ILE A 251 9.21 5.58 -9.25
C ILE A 251 8.35 6.82 -8.97
N GLY A 252 8.97 7.99 -8.73
CA GLY A 252 8.37 9.33 -8.70
C GLY A 252 6.85 9.39 -8.47
N SER A 253 6.12 9.74 -9.52
CA SER A 253 4.67 9.93 -9.51
C SER A 253 3.85 8.66 -9.80
N MET A 254 4.49 7.48 -9.85
CA MET A 254 3.78 6.23 -10.12
C MET A 254 3.04 5.78 -8.86
N ALA A 255 1.82 5.28 -9.04
CA ALA A 255 1.14 4.55 -7.99
C ALA A 255 1.98 3.33 -7.60
N HIS A 256 2.43 3.28 -6.35
CA HIS A 256 3.24 2.17 -5.85
C HIS A 256 2.97 1.93 -4.37
N MET A 257 3.28 0.71 -3.94
CA MET A 257 3.24 0.31 -2.54
C MET A 257 4.49 -0.49 -2.21
N LEU A 258 4.95 -0.39 -0.96
CA LEU A 258 6.07 -1.20 -0.49
C LEU A 258 5.54 -2.40 0.29
N ILE A 259 5.91 -3.60 -0.14
CA ILE A 259 5.51 -4.85 0.50
C ILE A 259 6.70 -5.38 1.30
N ILE A 260 6.47 -5.72 2.57
CA ILE A 260 7.47 -6.36 3.42
C ILE A 260 6.88 -7.65 3.98
N VAL A 261 7.44 -8.78 3.56
CA VAL A 261 7.12 -10.10 4.11
C VAL A 261 8.09 -10.39 5.23
N THR A 262 7.59 -10.77 6.40
CA THR A 262 8.42 -11.25 7.53
C THR A 262 7.90 -12.58 8.04
N THR A 263 8.74 -13.35 8.70
CA THR A 263 8.29 -14.49 9.51
C THR A 263 7.67 -14.01 10.82
N VAL A 264 6.70 -14.77 11.34
CA VAL A 264 6.10 -14.54 12.68
C VAL A 264 7.12 -14.87 13.77
#